data_AF-A0A1Q6M1K5-F1
#
_entry.id   AF-A0A1Q6M1K5-F1
#
_cell.length_a   1.000
_cell.length_b   1.000
_cell.length_c   1.000
_cell.angle_alpha   90.00
_cell.angle_beta   90.00
_cell.angle_gamma   90.00
#
_symmetry.space_group_name_H-M   'P 1'
#
loop_
_entity.id
_entity.type
_entity.pdbx_description
1 polymer ?
#
loop_
_entity_poly.entity_id
_entity_poly.type
_entity_poly.pdbx_seq_one_letter_code
_entity_poly.pdbx_strand_id
1 'polypeptide(L)'
;MFLNNMNSCSNTDLEDCKYEPTGINAQFGYNTANLMTKENCCTNKDCCDKNNAIRDEMMCKIRALKFAVTDIGEYLNTHSDDKRAICLHREYCQELRDLSDKYQRMYGPLSIYFPCNSWRWLEEQWPWERSEE
;
A
#
# COMPACT_ATOMS: atom_id res chain seq x y z
N MET A 1 14.56 15.97 27.06
CA MET A 1 13.77 16.92 26.25
C MET A 1 13.73 16.42 24.82
N PHE A 2 12.67 15.70 24.44
CA PHE A 2 12.22 15.61 23.05
C PHE A 2 10.71 15.49 23.10
N LEU A 3 10.04 16.42 22.43
CA LEU A 3 8.60 16.65 22.47
C LEU A 3 7.89 15.55 21.68
N ASN A 4 7.01 14.83 22.35
CA ASN A 4 5.96 14.05 21.69
C ASN A 4 4.96 15.04 21.10
N ASN A 5 4.89 15.13 19.78
CA ASN A 5 3.73 15.68 19.09
C ASN A 5 3.16 14.60 18.17
N MET A 6 2.46 13.64 18.79
CA MET A 6 1.56 12.75 18.08
C MET A 6 0.29 13.53 17.79
N ASN A 7 0.23 14.18 16.62
CA ASN A 7 -1.05 14.62 16.09
C ASN A 7 -1.78 13.39 15.51
N SER A 8 -2.74 12.91 16.30
CA SER A 8 -3.80 12.01 15.86
C SER A 8 -4.66 12.71 14.82
N CYS A 9 -4.84 12.09 13.65
CA CYS A 9 -5.99 12.39 12.80
C CYS A 9 -7.00 11.26 12.98
N SER A 10 -7.81 11.39 14.02
CA SER A 10 -9.06 10.65 14.21
C SER A 10 -10.21 11.41 13.55
N ASN A 11 -10.94 10.75 12.65
CA ASN A 11 -12.34 11.00 12.25
C ASN A 11 -12.76 9.68 11.55
N THR A 12 -13.65 8.77 12.00
CA THR A 12 -15.07 8.87 12.41
C THR A 12 -15.79 9.85 11.48
N ASP A 13 -16.56 9.47 10.47
CA ASP A 13 -17.67 8.51 10.47
C ASP A 13 -17.83 7.84 9.09
N LEU A 14 -18.05 6.52 9.07
CA LEU A 14 -18.41 5.77 7.86
C LEU A 14 -19.94 5.57 7.87
N GLU A 15 -20.68 6.60 7.47
CA GLU A 15 -22.13 6.49 7.25
C GLU A 15 -22.42 5.58 6.05
N ASP A 16 -23.42 4.71 6.18
CA ASP A 16 -23.81 3.66 5.25
C ASP A 16 -24.12 4.21 3.83
N CYS A 17 -23.21 4.00 2.88
CA CYS A 17 -23.40 4.43 1.50
C CYS A 17 -24.24 3.40 0.70
N LYS A 18 -25.56 3.55 0.68
CA LYS A 18 -26.38 3.02 -0.44
C LYS A 18 -26.17 3.94 -1.66
N TYR A 19 -25.38 3.49 -2.63
CA TYR A 19 -25.17 4.21 -3.89
C TYR A 19 -26.11 3.66 -4.98
N GLU A 20 -26.98 4.52 -5.52
CA GLU A 20 -27.72 4.24 -6.74
C GLU A 20 -27.13 5.04 -7.91
N PRO A 21 -26.69 4.39 -9.01
CA PRO A 21 -26.10 5.07 -10.15
C PRO A 21 -27.19 5.73 -11.01
N THR A 22 -27.04 7.03 -11.31
CA THR A 22 -27.90 7.73 -12.28
C THR A 22 -27.10 8.22 -13.49
N GLY A 23 -27.60 7.96 -14.70
CA GLY A 23 -27.10 8.51 -15.97
C GLY A 23 -26.78 7.44 -17.02
N ILE A 24 -26.94 7.78 -18.30
CA ILE A 24 -26.76 6.87 -19.46
C ILE A 24 -25.33 6.29 -19.50
N ASN A 25 -24.36 7.03 -18.96
CA ASN A 25 -22.94 6.67 -18.96
C ASN A 25 -22.55 5.76 -17.77
N ALA A 26 -23.46 5.46 -16.83
CA ALA A 26 -23.16 4.63 -15.66
C ALA A 26 -23.04 3.13 -15.99
N GLN A 27 -23.58 2.71 -17.15
CA GLN A 27 -23.58 1.32 -17.61
C GLN A 27 -22.17 0.76 -17.92
N PHE A 28 -21.21 1.63 -18.22
CA PHE A 28 -19.86 1.25 -18.66
C PHE A 28 -18.77 1.57 -17.62
N GLY A 29 -19.13 1.96 -16.39
CA GLY A 29 -18.17 2.12 -15.29
C GLY A 29 -17.22 3.32 -15.38
N TYR A 30 -17.41 4.20 -16.37
CA TYR A 30 -16.66 5.46 -16.46
C TYR A 30 -17.61 6.63 -16.25
N ASN A 31 -17.71 7.11 -15.01
CA ASN A 31 -18.06 8.50 -14.76
C ASN A 31 -17.18 9.07 -13.64
N THR A 32 -16.67 10.24 -13.97
CA THR A 32 -15.83 11.13 -13.18
C THR A 32 -16.51 11.53 -11.87
N ALA A 33 -15.92 11.13 -10.75
CA ALA A 33 -16.27 11.73 -9.48
C ALA A 33 -15.95 13.24 -9.55
N ASN A 34 -16.97 14.03 -9.22
CA ASN A 34 -16.98 15.48 -9.14
C ASN A 34 -15.67 16.02 -8.49
N LEU A 35 -14.90 16.78 -9.26
CA LEU A 35 -13.60 17.34 -8.90
C LEU A 35 -13.76 18.62 -8.04
N MET A 36 -14.43 18.50 -6.90
CA MET A 36 -14.60 19.56 -5.89
C MET A 36 -14.58 18.85 -4.53
N THR A 37 -13.54 18.82 -3.71
CA THR A 37 -12.45 19.76 -3.41
C THR A 37 -11.23 18.94 -2.96
N LYS A 38 -10.27 18.67 -3.86
CA LYS A 38 -8.95 18.13 -3.49
C LYS A 38 -7.91 19.24 -3.28
N GLU A 39 -8.39 20.46 -3.04
CA GLU A 39 -7.54 21.62 -2.79
C GLU A 39 -7.38 21.85 -1.28
N ASN A 40 -6.75 20.88 -0.58
CA ASN A 40 -5.86 21.23 0.54
C ASN A 40 -4.99 20.07 1.09
N CYS A 41 -4.83 18.94 0.39
CA CYS A 41 -4.00 17.86 0.96
C CYS A 41 -2.49 18.05 0.71
N CYS A 42 -2.06 19.03 -0.10
CA CYS A 42 -0.67 19.12 -0.57
C CYS A 42 -0.22 20.56 -0.94
N THR A 43 -0.27 21.53 -0.04
CA THR A 43 0.24 22.90 -0.33
C THR A 43 1.73 23.08 -0.05
N ASN A 44 2.43 22.04 0.43
CA ASN A 44 3.87 22.08 0.69
C ASN A 44 4.59 20.92 -0.02
N LYS A 45 5.34 21.25 -1.09
CA LYS A 45 6.08 20.31 -1.95
C LYS A 45 7.00 19.38 -1.17
N ASP A 46 7.61 19.89 -0.10
CA ASP A 46 8.52 19.14 0.77
C ASP A 46 7.83 17.98 1.54
N CYS A 47 6.52 18.04 1.76
CA CYS A 47 5.76 16.99 2.46
C CYS A 47 5.41 15.83 1.52
N CYS A 48 5.06 16.13 0.28
CA CYS A 48 4.73 15.14 -0.74
C CYS A 48 5.97 14.31 -1.13
N ASP A 49 7.13 14.96 -1.26
CA ASP A 49 8.39 14.28 -1.62
C ASP A 49 8.86 13.34 -0.51
N LYS A 50 8.69 13.74 0.77
CA LYS A 50 8.99 12.88 1.92
C LYS A 50 8.07 11.66 2.00
N ASN A 51 6.76 11.84 1.76
CA ASN A 51 5.81 10.73 1.76
C ASN A 51 6.11 9.72 0.64
N ASN A 52 6.49 10.20 -0.55
CA ASN A 52 6.92 9.35 -1.65
C ASN A 52 8.20 8.56 -1.31
N ALA A 53 9.20 9.21 -0.71
CA ALA A 53 10.43 8.54 -0.29
C ALA A 53 10.16 7.43 0.75
N ILE A 54 9.29 7.69 1.74
CA ILE A 54 8.91 6.68 2.75
C ILE A 54 8.15 5.52 2.09
N ARG A 55 7.23 5.81 1.16
CA ARG A 55 6.52 4.78 0.39
C ARG A 55 7.50 3.89 -0.37
N ASP A 56 8.45 4.48 -1.06
CA ASP A 56 9.41 3.76 -1.89
C ASP A 56 10.38 2.94 -1.04
N GLU A 57 10.83 3.47 0.10
CA GLU A 57 11.64 2.74 1.08
C GLU A 57 10.90 1.51 1.62
N MET A 58 9.62 1.66 2.00
CA MET A 58 8.80 0.54 2.46
C MET A 58 8.63 -0.52 1.35
N MET A 59 8.39 -0.11 0.10
CA MET A 59 8.31 -1.04 -1.02
C MET A 59 9.62 -1.77 -1.28
N CYS A 60 10.76 -1.08 -1.21
CA CYS A 60 12.07 -1.69 -1.36
C CYS A 60 12.32 -2.75 -0.28
N LYS A 61 11.98 -2.44 0.99
CA LYS A 61 12.07 -3.39 2.11
C LYS A 61 11.17 -4.61 1.91
N ILE A 62 9.92 -4.42 1.49
CA ILE A 62 8.98 -5.53 1.18
C ILE A 62 9.57 -6.43 0.10
N ARG A 63 10.13 -5.86 -0.97
CA ARG A 63 10.75 -6.63 -2.06
C ARG A 63 11.97 -7.43 -1.57
N ALA A 64 12.83 -6.80 -0.77
CA ALA A 64 14.00 -7.47 -0.19
C ALA A 64 13.60 -8.63 0.74
N LEU A 65 12.62 -8.43 1.61
CA LEU A 65 12.10 -9.47 2.49
C LEU A 65 11.46 -10.63 1.71
N LYS A 66 10.66 -10.34 0.68
CA LYS A 66 10.11 -11.39 -0.21
C LYS A 66 11.19 -12.25 -0.84
N PHE A 67 12.25 -11.61 -1.34
CA PHE A 67 13.40 -12.32 -1.89
C PHE A 67 14.07 -13.19 -0.82
N ALA A 68 14.38 -12.63 0.35
CA ALA A 68 15.08 -13.35 1.42
C ALA A 68 14.27 -14.55 1.96
N VAL A 69 12.97 -14.40 2.16
CA VAL A 69 12.08 -15.51 2.56
C VAL A 69 12.13 -16.65 1.53
N THR A 70 12.07 -16.31 0.24
CA THR A 70 12.11 -17.30 -0.84
C THR A 70 13.47 -18.01 -0.90
N ASP A 71 14.56 -17.26 -0.82
CA ASP A 71 15.94 -17.78 -0.85
C ASP A 71 16.22 -18.72 0.34
N ILE A 72 15.79 -18.35 1.56
CA ILE A 72 15.94 -19.22 2.73
C ILE A 72 15.07 -20.48 2.59
N GLY A 73 13.88 -20.37 2.00
CA GLY A 73 13.04 -21.53 1.70
C GLY A 73 13.74 -22.53 0.77
N GLU A 74 14.35 -22.04 -0.31
CA GLU A 74 15.15 -22.87 -1.21
C GLU A 74 16.39 -23.47 -0.54
N TYR A 75 17.05 -22.72 0.35
CA TYR A 75 18.15 -23.26 1.17
C TYR A 75 17.69 -24.41 2.07
N LEU A 76 16.56 -24.25 2.75
CA LEU A 76 15.99 -25.25 3.67
C LEU A 76 15.58 -26.55 2.97
N ASN A 77 15.27 -26.53 1.66
CA ASN A 77 15.01 -27.75 0.87
C ASN A 77 16.20 -28.73 0.90
N THR A 78 17.43 -28.23 1.08
CA THR A 78 18.66 -29.04 1.18
C THR A 78 19.19 -29.17 2.61
N HIS A 79 18.76 -28.29 3.52
CA HIS A 79 19.22 -28.21 4.91
C HIS A 79 18.05 -28.15 5.90
N SER A 80 17.19 -29.17 5.89
CA SER A 80 15.93 -29.19 6.66
C SER A 80 16.09 -29.02 8.17
N ASP A 81 17.25 -29.38 8.71
CA ASP A 81 17.50 -29.42 10.16
C ASP A 81 18.24 -28.17 10.68
N ASP A 82 18.58 -27.20 9.81
CA ASP A 82 19.23 -25.97 10.25
C ASP A 82 18.24 -25.06 10.99
N LYS A 83 18.27 -25.18 12.33
CA LYS A 83 17.45 -24.40 13.25
C LYS A 83 17.63 -22.88 13.10
N ARG A 84 18.81 -22.42 12.68
CA ARG A 84 19.05 -20.98 12.49
C ARG A 84 18.33 -20.47 11.26
N ALA A 85 18.43 -21.19 10.14
CA ALA A 85 17.73 -20.85 8.91
C ALA A 85 16.20 -20.89 9.10
N ILE A 86 15.68 -21.88 9.84
CA ILE A 86 14.25 -21.95 10.20
C ILE A 86 13.82 -20.72 11.02
N CYS A 87 14.61 -20.34 12.04
CA CYS A 87 14.30 -19.18 12.87
C CYS A 87 14.29 -17.88 12.04
N LEU A 88 15.30 -17.69 11.18
CA LEU A 88 15.42 -16.53 10.32
C LEU A 88 14.27 -16.45 9.31
N HIS A 89 13.90 -17.58 8.69
CA HIS A 89 12.76 -17.66 7.78
C HIS A 89 11.46 -17.21 8.48
N ARG A 90 11.22 -17.67 9.72
CA ARG A 90 10.04 -17.27 10.50
C ARG A 90 10.05 -15.78 10.83
N GLU A 91 11.20 -15.24 11.24
CA GLU A 91 11.36 -13.82 11.56
C GLU A 91 11.05 -12.94 10.34
N TYR A 92 11.65 -13.26 9.18
CA TYR A 92 11.42 -12.50 7.95
C TYR A 92 10.00 -12.67 7.41
N CYS A 93 9.38 -13.83 7.55
CA CYS A 93 7.96 -14.02 7.24
C CYS A 93 7.07 -13.07 8.07
N GLN A 94 7.37 -12.94 9.36
CA GLN A 94 6.62 -12.06 10.26
C GLN A 94 6.83 -10.59 9.90
N GLU A 95 8.09 -10.16 9.71
CA GLU A 95 8.41 -8.79 9.30
C GLU A 95 7.77 -8.42 7.95
N LEU A 96 7.81 -9.34 6.98
CA LEU A 96 7.19 -9.16 5.67
C LEU A 96 5.68 -8.96 5.80
N ARG A 97 5.02 -9.75 6.64
CA ARG A 97 3.58 -9.63 6.89
C ARG A 97 3.22 -8.29 7.51
N ASP A 98 3.92 -7.91 8.58
CA ASP A 98 3.64 -6.67 9.31
C ASP A 98 3.91 -5.44 8.44
N LEU A 99 5.00 -5.45 7.68
CA LEU A 99 5.35 -4.34 6.79
C LEU A 99 4.39 -4.25 5.59
N SER A 100 3.98 -5.38 5.02
CA SER A 100 2.97 -5.42 3.94
C SER A 100 1.62 -4.93 4.43
N ASP A 101 1.17 -5.34 5.62
CA ASP A 101 -0.08 -4.86 6.21
C ASP A 101 -0.04 -3.35 6.47
N LYS A 102 1.08 -2.84 6.99
CA LYS A 102 1.28 -1.39 7.18
C LYS A 102 1.26 -0.64 5.86
N TYR A 103 1.95 -1.16 4.84
CA TYR A 103 1.97 -0.56 3.52
C TYR A 103 0.56 -0.52 2.91
N GLN A 104 -0.18 -1.62 2.99
CA GLN A 104 -1.50 -1.76 2.38
C GLN A 104 -2.52 -0.77 2.95
N ARG A 105 -2.49 -0.56 4.27
CA ARG A 105 -3.35 0.42 4.94
C ARG A 105 -3.06 1.87 4.53
N MET A 106 -1.79 2.20 4.28
CA MET A 106 -1.36 3.57 4.01
C MET A 106 -1.41 3.94 2.53
N TYR A 107 -0.98 3.03 1.64
CA TYR A 107 -0.71 3.34 0.24
C TYR A 107 -1.62 2.62 -0.73
N GLY A 108 -2.19 1.47 -0.35
CA GLY A 108 -3.12 0.71 -1.19
C GLY A 108 -2.80 -0.77 -1.28
N PRO A 109 -3.72 -1.57 -1.85
CA PRO A 109 -3.63 -3.02 -1.85
C PRO A 109 -2.37 -3.53 -2.59
N LEU A 110 -1.65 -4.49 -2.01
CA LEU A 110 -0.53 -5.18 -2.66
C LEU A 110 -0.97 -6.51 -3.32
N SER A 111 -2.17 -6.97 -3.01
CA SER A 111 -2.76 -8.21 -3.49
C SER A 111 -4.25 -8.01 -3.73
N ILE A 112 -4.80 -8.70 -4.74
CA ILE A 112 -6.23 -8.69 -5.07
C ILE A 112 -7.11 -9.18 -3.90
N TYR A 113 -6.53 -9.94 -2.98
CA TYR A 113 -7.24 -10.47 -1.81
C TYR A 113 -7.33 -9.49 -0.64
N PHE A 114 -6.67 -8.33 -0.72
CA PHE A 114 -6.74 -7.31 0.33
C PHE A 114 -8.05 -6.52 0.22
N PRO A 115 -8.88 -6.48 1.28
CA PRO A 115 -10.16 -5.76 1.24
C PRO A 115 -9.93 -4.25 1.12
N CYS A 116 -10.64 -3.60 0.20
CA CYS A 116 -10.61 -2.15 0.03
C CYS A 116 -12.00 -1.63 -0.28
N ASN A 117 -12.31 -0.42 0.21
CA ASN A 117 -13.61 0.23 0.03
C ASN A 117 -13.80 0.81 -1.40
N SER A 118 -12.73 0.88 -2.19
CA SER A 118 -12.75 1.33 -3.58
C SER A 118 -11.82 0.48 -4.45
N TRP A 119 -12.09 0.45 -5.77
CA TRP A 119 -11.23 -0.24 -6.74
C TRP A 119 -9.98 0.59 -7.07
N ARG A 120 -8.99 0.54 -6.19
CA ARG A 120 -7.79 1.40 -6.25
C ARG A 120 -6.78 1.05 -7.35
N TRP A 121 -6.92 -0.11 -7.99
CA TRP A 121 -6.00 -0.60 -9.02
C TRP A 121 -6.00 0.22 -10.31
N LEU A 122 -7.01 1.09 -10.51
CA LEU A 122 -7.11 2.00 -11.65
C LEU A 122 -6.69 3.44 -11.30
N GLU A 123 -6.29 3.71 -10.04
CA GLU A 123 -5.93 5.07 -9.59
C GLU A 123 -4.52 5.48 -10.03
N GLU A 124 -3.63 4.51 -10.28
CA GLU A 124 -2.27 4.77 -10.76
C GLU A 124 -2.21 4.70 -12.28
N GLN A 125 -1.46 5.64 -12.87
CA GLN A 125 -1.15 5.63 -14.31
C GLN A 125 -0.48 4.30 -14.67
N TRP A 126 -0.97 3.69 -15.74
CA TRP A 126 -0.43 2.41 -16.17
C TRP A 126 1.03 2.57 -16.61
N PRO A 127 1.86 1.53 -16.48
CA PRO A 127 3.28 1.62 -16.84
C PRO A 127 3.54 2.10 -18.27
N TRP A 128 2.63 1.81 -19.21
CA TRP A 128 2.69 2.25 -20.61
C TRP A 128 2.12 3.66 -20.85
N GLU A 129 1.36 4.23 -19.91
CA GLU A 129 0.88 5.62 -20.00
C GLU A 129 1.98 6.62 -19.65
N ARG A 130 3.10 6.16 -19.08
CA ARG A 130 4.29 6.97 -18.80
C ARG A 130 5.20 7.17 -20.04
N SER A 131 4.73 6.79 -21.23
CA SER A 131 5.50 6.78 -22.48
C SER A 131 5.34 8.06 -23.31
N GLU A 132 5.27 9.22 -22.66
CA GLU A 132 5.38 10.51 -23.35
C GLU A 132 6.51 11.32 -22.71
N GLU A 133 7.74 11.03 -23.13
CA GLU A 133 8.87 11.97 -23.23
C GLU A 133 9.98 11.40 -24.13
#